data_AF-A0A920GGJ0-F1
#
_entry.id   AF-A0A920GGJ0-F1
#
_cell.length_a   1.000
_cell.length_b   1.000
_cell.length_c   1.000
_cell.angle_alpha   90.00
_cell.angle_beta   90.00
_cell.angle_gamma   90.00
#
_symmetry.space_group_name_H-M   'P 1'
#
loop_
_entity.id
_entity.type
_entity.pdbx_description
1 polymer ?
#
loop_
_entity_poly.entity_id
_entity_poly.type
_entity_poly.pdbx_seq_one_letter_code
_entity_poly.pdbx_strand_id
1 'polypeptide(L)' 'MLGEINIVWFKRDLRITDHVPIYKASKESIPFIPLYVLDQNYWSQDFSSIRHWNFVYDCLEELQY' A
#
# COMPACT_ATOMS: atom_id res chain seq x y z
N MET A 1 3.14 16.90 -20.61
CA MET A 1 4.20 15.91 -20.35
C MET A 1 3.91 15.35 -18.96
N LEU A 2 3.76 14.04 -18.79
CA LEU A 2 3.66 13.47 -17.44
C LEU A 2 5.02 13.67 -16.79
N GLY A 3 5.07 14.42 -15.69
CA GLY A 3 6.28 14.58 -14.88
C GLY A 3 6.65 13.27 -14.19
N GLU A 4 7.80 13.25 -13.53
CA GLU A 4 8.18 12.11 -12.68
C GLU A 4 7.15 11.91 -11.56
N ILE A 5 6.90 10.65 -11.20
CA ILE A 5 6.00 10.24 -10.12
C ILE A 5 6.66 9.12 -9.34
N ASN A 6 6.70 9.26 -8.01
CA ASN A 6 7.14 8.21 -7.12
C ASN A 6 6.01 7.22 -6.81
N ILE A 7 6.33 5.94 -6.71
CA ILE A 7 5.39 4.92 -6.24
C ILE A 7 5.79 4.51 -4.82
N VAL A 8 4.87 4.69 -3.87
CA VAL A 8 5.00 4.11 -2.53
C VAL A 8 4.22 2.80 -2.51
N TRP A 9 4.93 1.70 -2.70
CA TRP A 9 4.30 0.38 -2.79
C TRP A 9 4.12 -0.30 -1.43
N PHE A 10 2.87 -0.40 -1.00
CA PHE A 10 2.47 -1.25 0.11
C PHE A 10 2.40 -2.72 -0.33
N LYS A 11 3.34 -3.53 0.16
CA LYS A 11 3.23 -5.01 0.12
C LYS A 11 2.64 -5.59 1.41
N ARG A 12 2.93 -4.92 2.51
CA ARG A 12 2.46 -5.12 3.88
C ARG A 12 2.46 -3.74 4.52
N ASP A 13 2.15 -3.68 5.81
CA ASP A 13 2.28 -2.45 6.59
C ASP A 13 1.39 -1.31 6.08
N LEU A 14 0.09 -1.59 6.07
CA LEU A 14 -0.94 -0.67 5.59
C LEU A 14 -1.19 0.43 6.62
N ARG A 15 -0.24 1.36 6.75
CA ARG A 15 -0.31 2.50 7.67
C ARG A 15 0.36 3.74 7.09
N ILE A 16 -0.10 4.92 7.51
CA ILE A 16 0.48 6.22 7.13
C ILE A 16 1.43 6.72 8.22
N THR A 17 1.01 6.59 9.47
CA THR A 17 1.79 7.03 10.64
C THR A 17 3.03 6.17 10.80
N ASP A 18 4.17 6.81 11.05
CA ASP A 18 5.47 6.14 11.20
C ASP A 18 5.84 5.25 9.99
N HIS A 19 5.63 5.80 8.78
CA HIS A 19 5.92 5.14 7.51
C HIS A 19 7.03 5.85 6.73
N VAL A 20 8.27 5.36 6.89
CA VAL A 20 9.49 5.98 6.29
C VAL A 20 9.38 6.23 4.78
N PRO A 21 8.83 5.33 3.94
CA PRO A 21 8.66 5.60 2.51
C PRO A 21 7.77 6.82 2.22
N ILE A 22 6.66 6.99 2.96
CA ILE A 22 5.78 8.15 2.81
C ILE A 22 6.53 9.40 3.27
N TYR A 23 7.20 9.34 4.41
CA TYR A 23 7.99 10.45 4.91
C TYR A 23 9.00 10.94 3.88
N LYS A 24 9.80 10.04 3.30
CA LYS A 24 10.79 10.39 2.27
C LYS A 24 10.13 11.00 1.02
N ALA A 25 9.09 10.35 0.49
CA ALA A 25 8.39 10.84 -0.69
C ALA A 25 7.78 12.24 -0.45
N SER A 26 7.26 12.51 0.75
CA SER A 26 6.72 13.82 1.12
C SER A 26 7.75 14.96 1.21
N LYS A 27 9.05 14.63 1.24
CA LYS A 27 10.14 15.62 1.27
C LYS A 27 10.64 16.00 -0.12
N GLU A 28 10.22 15.30 -1.14
CA GLU A 28 10.60 15.57 -2.53
C GLU A 28 9.60 16.51 -3.20
N SER A 29 10.03 17.21 -4.25
CA SER A 29 9.13 18.00 -5.10
C SER A 29 8.47 17.16 -6.21
N ILE A 30 8.54 15.83 -6.08
CA ILE A 30 7.98 14.86 -7.01
C ILE A 30 6.70 14.29 -6.38
N PRO A 31 5.55 14.34 -7.05
CA PRO A 31 4.32 13.74 -6.53
C PRO A 31 4.50 12.23 -6.34
N PHE A 32 3.78 11.64 -5.39
CA PHE A 32 3.80 10.20 -5.18
C PHE A 32 2.40 9.59 -5.12
N ILE A 33 2.32 8.33 -5.54
CA ILE A 33 1.11 7.51 -5.50
C ILE A 33 1.34 6.37 -4.51
N PRO A 34 0.55 6.28 -3.43
CA PRO A 34 0.48 5.09 -2.61
C PRO A 34 -0.23 3.98 -3.41
N LEU A 35 0.40 2.81 -3.50
CA LEU A 35 -0.10 1.70 -4.32
C LEU A 35 -0.11 0.41 -3.50
N TYR A 36 -1.24 -0.28 -3.51
CA TYR A 36 -1.34 -1.68 -3.10
C TYR A 36 -1.70 -2.52 -4.32
N VAL A 37 -1.10 -3.71 -4.46
CA VAL A 37 -1.38 -4.64 -5.56
C VAL A 37 -1.90 -5.95 -5.00
N LEU A 38 -3.09 -6.35 -5.44
CA LEU A 38 -3.67 -7.64 -5.10
C LEU A 38 -2.98 -8.75 -5.91
N ASP A 39 -2.10 -9.52 -5.26
CA ASP A 39 -1.40 -10.64 -5.89
C ASP A 39 -2.18 -11.94 -5.72
N GLN A 40 -2.83 -12.40 -6.80
CA GLN A 40 -3.59 -13.65 -6.82
C GLN A 40 -2.76 -14.87 -6.41
N ASN A 41 -1.47 -14.91 -6.75
CA ASN A 41 -0.60 -16.03 -6.40
C ASN A 41 -0.39 -16.11 -4.88
N TYR A 42 -0.23 -14.97 -4.22
CA TYR A 42 -0.10 -14.89 -2.77
C TYR A 42 -1.40 -15.32 -2.06
N TRP A 43 -2.55 -14.87 -2.56
CA TRP A 43 -3.87 -15.19 -1.99
C TRP A 43 -4.39 -16.59 -2.37
N SER A 44 -3.66 -17.32 -3.21
CA SER A 44 -3.93 -18.73 -3.50
C SER A 44 -3.18 -19.70 -2.58
N GLN A 45 -2.27 -19.21 -1.73
CA GLN A 45 -1.46 -20.05 -0.85
C GLN A 45 -2.26 -20.56 0.36
N ASP A 46 -1.90 -21.74 0.88
CA ASP A 46 -2.61 -22.42 1.98
C ASP A 46 -2.66 -21.62 3.29
N PHE A 47 -1.70 -20.71 3.50
CA PHE A 47 -1.68 -19.85 4.69
C PHE A 47 -2.64 -18.65 4.59
N SER A 48 -3.16 -18.36 3.40
CA SER A 48 -4.10 -17.28 3.17
C SER A 48 -5.53 -17.76 3.47
N SER A 49 -6.35 -16.88 4.02
CA SER A 49 -7.73 -17.20 4.36
C SER A 49 -8.61 -15.98 4.15
N ILE A 50 -9.93 -16.19 4.06
CA ILE A 50 -10.87 -15.08 3.93
C ILE A 50 -10.82 -14.12 5.12
N ARG A 51 -10.54 -14.62 6.33
CA ARG A 51 -10.36 -13.78 7.52
C ARG A 51 -9.14 -12.87 7.38
N HIS A 52 -8.04 -13.41 6.85
CA HIS A 52 -6.84 -12.61 6.58
C HIS A 52 -7.12 -11.56 5.50
N TRP A 53 -7.87 -11.91 4.45
CA TRP A 53 -8.28 -10.95 3.42
C TRP A 53 -9.15 -9.82 3.99
N ASN A 54 -10.17 -10.14 4.79
CA ASN A 54 -11.05 -9.14 5.38
C ASN A 54 -10.26 -8.16 6.25
N PHE A 55 -9.30 -8.63 7.05
CA PHE A 55 -8.44 -7.74 7.83
C PHE A 55 -7.60 -6.80 6.96
N VAL A 56 -7.02 -7.31 5.87
CA VAL A 56 -6.28 -6.49 4.90
C VAL A 56 -7.19 -5.47 4.22
N TYR A 57 -8.40 -5.88 3.83
CA TYR A 57 -9.40 -5.01 3.24
C TYR A 57 -9.81 -3.88 4.19
N ASP A 58 -10.10 -4.19 5.46
CA ASP A 58 -10.44 -3.18 6.46
C ASP A 58 -9.32 -2.15 6.64
N CYS A 59 -8.04 -2.59 6.66
CA CYS A 59 -6.90 -1.67 6.67
C CYS A 59 -6.79 -0.82 5.40
N LEU A 60 -7.11 -1.37 4.22
CA LEU A 60 -7.10 -0.61 2.96
C LEU A 60 -8.23 0.44 2.92
N GLU A 61 -9.40 0.13 3.47
CA GLU A 61 -10.49 1.09 3.61
C GLU A 61 -10.11 2.22 4.57
N GLU A 62 -9.46 1.92 5.70
CA GLU A 62 -8.95 2.94 6.63
C GLU A 62 -7.98 3.92 5.94
N LEU A 63 -7.15 3.45 5.01
CA LEU A 63 -6.22 4.28 4.25
C LEU A 63 -6.87 5.19 3.20
N GLN A 64 -8.13 4.94 2.82
CA GLN A 64 -8.86 5.75 1.84
C GLN A 64 -9.50 7.01 2.47
N TYR A 65 -9.70 7.01 3.78
CA TYR A 65 -10.33 8.10 4.53
C TYR A 65 -9.29 9.04 5.18
#